data_AF-A0A0Z8N2U9-F1
#
_entry.id   AF-A0A0Z8N2U9-F1
#
_cell.length_a   1.000
_cell.length_b   1.000
_cell.length_c   1.000
_cell.angle_alpha   90.00
_cell.angle_beta   90.00
_cell.angle_gamma   90.00
#
_symmetry.space_group_name_H-M   'P 1'
#
loop_
_entity.id
_entity.type
_entity.pdbx_description
1 polymer ?
#
loop_
_entity_poly.entity_id
_entity_poly.type
_entity_poly.pdbx_seq_one_letter_code
_entity_poly.pdbx_strand_id
1 'polypeptide(L)' 'MIDFLLSIEEHKEDYDSRQAWKIRYPLSTILFLVFACQLAGIETWKEMEDFIEMNESVLGEYVDLSVGCPSHDTL' A
#
# COMPACT_ATOMS: atom_id res chain seq x y z
N MET A 1 -17.73 14.93 -28.15
CA MET A 1 -16.91 15.68 -27.15
C MET A 1 -17.26 15.21 -25.74
N ILE A 2 -18.56 15.18 -25.40
CA ILE A 2 -19.06 14.60 -24.14
C ILE A 2 -18.77 13.09 -24.06
N ASP A 3 -18.92 12.35 -25.17
CA ASP A 3 -18.66 10.91 -25.20
C ASP A 3 -17.20 10.54 -24.91
N PHE A 4 -16.26 11.42 -25.29
CA PHE A 4 -14.84 11.25 -24.97
C PHE A 4 -14.56 11.44 -23.47
N LEU A 5 -15.22 12.41 -22.84
CA LEU A 5 -15.09 12.62 -21.40
C LEU A 5 -15.72 11.48 -20.61
N LEU A 6 -16.89 10.99 -21.04
CA LEU A 6 -17.53 9.82 -20.46
C LEU A 6 -16.65 8.56 -20.57
N SER A 7 -15.97 8.36 -21.71
CA SER A 7 -15.03 7.23 -21.86
C SER A 7 -13.80 7.28 -20.95
N ILE A 8 -13.38 8.48 -20.51
CA ILE A 8 -12.28 8.65 -19.54
C ILE A 8 -12.77 8.34 -18.12
N GLU A 9 -14.01 8.70 -17.80
CA GLU A 9 -14.62 8.41 -16.51
C GLU A 9 -14.97 6.93 -16.35
N GLU A 10 -15.33 6.24 -17.43
CA GLU A 10 -15.66 4.81 -17.43
C GLU A 10 -14.42 3.91 -17.19
N HIS A 11 -13.20 4.45 -17.35
CA HIS A 11 -11.92 3.75 -17.10
C HIS A 11 -11.28 4.08 -15.74
N LYS A 12 -12.02 4.69 -14.82
CA LYS A 12 -11.46 5.24 -13.59
C LYS A 12 -11.38 4.25 -12.42
N GLU A 13 -11.94 3.05 -12.56
CA GLU A 13 -12.01 2.06 -11.49
C GLU A 13 -10.86 1.04 -11.47
N ASP A 14 -9.99 1.05 -12.48
CA ASP A 14 -8.79 0.22 -12.44
C ASP A 14 -7.72 0.90 -11.57
N TYR A 15 -7.37 0.25 -10.46
CA TYR A 15 -6.26 0.62 -9.58
C TYR A 15 -4.99 0.79 -10.40
N ASP A 16 -4.59 2.04 -10.65
CA ASP A 16 -3.33 2.32 -11.32
C ASP A 16 -2.18 2.02 -10.35
N SER A 17 -1.63 0.81 -10.45
CA SER A 17 -0.51 0.34 -9.64
C SER A 17 0.75 1.19 -9.79
N ARG A 18 0.84 2.05 -10.82
CA ARG A 18 1.93 3.03 -10.97
C ARG A 18 1.77 4.23 -10.03
N GLN A 19 0.59 4.44 -9.46
CA GLN A 19 0.31 5.52 -8.51
C GLN A 19 0.12 4.94 -7.11
N ALA A 20 1.21 4.83 -6.35
CA ALA A 20 1.23 4.18 -5.03
C ALA A 20 0.11 4.62 -4.08
N TRP A 21 -0.23 5.93 -4.05
CA TRP A 21 -1.30 6.49 -3.21
C TRP A 21 -2.73 6.07 -3.60
N LYS A 22 -2.92 5.46 -4.78
CA LYS A 22 -4.21 4.89 -5.22
C LYS A 22 -4.36 3.42 -4.84
N ILE A 23 -3.30 2.75 -4.42
CA ILE A 23 -3.36 1.36 -3.96
C ILE A 23 -4.09 1.33 -2.62
N ARG A 24 -5.07 0.44 -2.50
CA ARG A 24 -5.83 0.25 -1.26
C ARG A 24 -5.38 -1.03 -0.61
N TYR A 25 -5.11 -0.96 0.69
CA TYR A 25 -4.83 -2.11 1.53
C TYR A 25 -5.99 -2.33 2.48
N PRO A 26 -6.32 -3.59 2.82
CA PRO A 26 -7.21 -3.87 3.94
C PRO A 26 -6.68 -3.19 5.21
N LEU A 27 -7.57 -2.60 6.02
CA LEU A 27 -7.18 -1.97 7.28
C LEU A 27 -6.42 -2.95 8.19
N SER A 28 -6.80 -4.23 8.18
CA SER A 28 -6.10 -5.28 8.92
C SER A 28 -4.64 -5.44 8.50
N THR A 29 -4.32 -5.27 7.21
CA THR A 29 -2.96 -5.33 6.70
C THR A 29 -2.14 -4.17 7.25
N ILE A 30 -2.66 -2.94 7.16
CA ILE A 30 -1.97 -1.75 7.69
C ILE A 30 -1.75 -1.87 9.21
N LEU A 31 -2.77 -2.28 9.96
CA LEU A 31 -2.64 -2.46 11.42
C LEU A 31 -1.61 -3.53 11.79
N PHE A 32 -1.56 -4.64 11.06
CA PHE A 32 -0.55 -5.68 11.29
C PHE A 32 0.86 -5.15 11.02
N LEU A 33 1.07 -4.46 9.89
CA LEU A 33 2.38 -3.93 9.49
C LEU A 33 2.89 -2.89 10.49
N VAL A 34 2.06 -1.91 10.85
CA VAL A 34 2.41 -0.89 11.85
C VAL A 34 2.71 -1.53 13.21
N PHE A 35 1.95 -2.56 13.61
CA PHE A 35 2.23 -3.30 14.84
C PHE A 35 3.58 -4.03 14.79
N ALA A 36 3.90 -4.70 13.68
CA ALA A 36 5.19 -5.36 13.50
C ALA A 36 6.36 -4.37 13.53
N CYS A 37 6.23 -3.22 12.87
CA CYS A 37 7.21 -2.12 12.94
C CYS A 37 7.39 -1.61 14.37
N GLN A 38 6.30 -1.45 15.12
CA GLN A 38 6.35 -0.99 16.51
C GLN A 38 7.07 -2.00 17.42
N LEU A 39 6.88 -3.31 17.19
CA LEU A 39 7.64 -4.36 17.89
C LEU A 39 9.12 -4.36 17.53
N ALA A 40 9.47 -3.97 16.31
CA ALA A 40 10.84 -3.80 15.86
C ALA A 40 11.49 -2.49 16.33
N GLY A 41 10.75 -1.63 17.05
CA GLY A 41 11.26 -0.36 17.58
C GLY A 41 11.41 0.73 16.52
N ILE A 42 10.69 0.62 15.40
CA ILE A 42 10.68 1.63 14.34
C ILE A 42 9.74 2.77 14.72
N GLU A 43 10.20 4.01 14.61
CA GLU A 43 9.46 5.18 15.11
C GLU A 43 8.92 6.08 14.00
N THR A 44 9.57 6.14 12.83
CA THR A 44 9.14 7.03 11.75
C THR A 44 8.44 6.26 10.63
N TRP A 45 7.42 6.89 10.01
CA TRP A 45 6.66 6.29 8.90
C TRP A 45 7.54 5.89 7.72
N LYS A 46 8.58 6.68 7.44
CA LYS A 46 9.51 6.37 6.35
C LYS A 46 10.35 5.14 6.67
N GLU A 47 10.83 5.01 7.91
CA GLU A 47 11.53 3.80 8.34
C GLU A 47 10.60 2.58 8.40
N MET A 48 9.29 2.77 8.64
CA MET A 48 8.32 1.66 8.56
C MET A 48 8.19 1.15 7.13
N GLU A 49 8.05 2.03 6.14
CA GLU A 49 8.05 1.66 4.72
C GLU A 49 9.34 0.90 4.36
N ASP A 50 10.51 1.44 4.71
CA ASP A 50 11.80 0.81 4.43
C ASP A 50 11.93 -0.56 5.13
N PHE A 51 11.46 -0.68 6.38
CA PHE A 51 11.45 -1.94 7.11
C PHE A 51 10.55 -2.98 6.45
N ILE A 52 9.37 -2.59 5.98
CA ILE A 52 8.43 -3.50 5.32
C ILE A 52 8.99 -3.96 3.98
N GLU A 53 9.56 -3.07 3.17
CA GLU A 53 10.25 -3.44 1.92
C GLU A 53 11.40 -4.43 2.17
N MET A 54 12.20 -4.21 3.22
CA MET A 54 13.31 -5.10 3.56
C MET A 54 12.87 -6.47 4.07
N ASN A 55 11.66 -6.60 4.59
CA ASN A 55 11.13 -7.81 5.22
C ASN A 55 9.88 -8.35 4.51
N GLU A 56 9.62 -7.93 3.27
CA GLU A 56 8.41 -8.26 2.50
C GLU A 56 8.18 -9.77 2.40
N SER A 57 9.25 -10.55 2.23
CA SER A 57 9.16 -12.02 2.15
C SER A 57 8.62 -12.67 3.43
N VAL A 58 8.94 -12.11 4.60
CA VAL A 58 8.50 -12.61 5.90
C VAL A 58 7.11 -12.07 6.25
N LEU A 59 6.90 -10.77 6.07
CA LEU A 59 5.61 -10.12 6.36
C LEU A 59 4.52 -10.62 5.41
N GLY A 60 4.88 -10.92 4.17
CA GLY A 60 4.01 -11.51 3.14
C GLY A 60 3.47 -12.90 3.50
N GLU A 61 4.06 -13.59 4.48
CA GLU A 61 3.48 -14.84 5.02
C GLU A 61 2.21 -14.60 5.86
N TYR A 62 2.01 -13.36 6.34
CA TYR A 62 0.92 -12.99 7.24
C TYR A 62 -0.13 -12.09 6.57
N VAL A 63 0.28 -11.26 5.60
CA VAL A 63 -0.59 -10.31 4.91
C VAL A 63 -0.31 -10.31 3.39
N ASP A 64 -1.32 -10.00 2.59
CA ASP A 64 -1.15 -9.89 1.14
C ASP A 64 -0.43 -8.58 0.77
N LEU A 65 0.80 -8.72 0.26
CA LEU A 65 1.65 -7.66 -0.27
C LEU A 65 1.89 -7.82 -1.78
N SER A 66 1.08 -8.60 -2.50
CA SER A 66 1.26 -8.84 -3.95
C SER A 66 1.21 -7.57 -4.81
N VAL A 67 0.61 -6.50 -4.27
CA VAL A 67 0.54 -5.17 -4.90
C VAL A 67 1.70 -4.23 -4.48
N GLY A 68 2.63 -4.73 -3.67
CA GLY A 68 3.80 -4.02 -3.15
C GLY A 68 3.64 -3.56 -1.70
N CYS A 69 4.69 -2.90 -1.21
CA CYS A 69 4.71 -2.27 0.11
C CYS A 69 3.79 -1.03 0.13
N PRO A 70 2.98 -0.82 1.19
CA PRO A 70 2.33 0.46 1.43
C PRO A 70 3.37 1.56 1.65
N SER A 71 3.13 2.74 1.07
CA SER A 71 4.01 3.90 1.29
C SER A 71 3.85 4.47 2.69
N HIS A 72 4.81 5.29 3.13
CA HIS A 72 4.71 6.03 4.40
C HIS A 72 3.50 6.98 4.50
N ASP A 73 2.93 7.42 3.37
CA ASP A 73 1.67 8.19 3.36
C ASP A 73 0.42 7.33 3.60
N THR A 74 0.57 6.00 3.43
CA THR A 74 -0.51 5.02 3.56
C THR A 74 -0.51 4.33 4.93
N LEU A 75 0.67 4.17 5.54
CA LEU A 75 0.89 3.60 6.87
C LEU A 75 0.43 4.55 7.98
#